data_AF-A0A067DJ01-F1
#
_entry.id   AF-A0A067DJ01-F1
#
_cell.length_a   1.000
_cell.length_b   1.000
_cell.length_c   1.000
_cell.angle_alpha   90.00
_cell.angle_beta   90.00
_cell.angle_gamma   90.00
#
_symmetry.space_group_name_H-M   'P 1'
#
loop_
_entity.id
_entity.type
_entity.pdbx_description
1 polymer ?
#
loop_
_entity_poly.entity_id
_entity_poly.type
_entity_poly.pdbx_seq_one_letter_code
_entity_poly.pdbx_strand_id
1 'polypeptide(L)'
;VALPKLENLELRSINVERIWQNQVSALSCGVQNLIHLTLYKCRNLRCLFSSSILSNSIFVRLQHLEIWGCPVLEEIIIVDQEKRNNNIVMFPQLQYLKMYDLKKLTSFCTRDVHIIKFPSLRKLWISRCPEFM
;
A
#
# COMPACT_ATOMS: atom_id res chain seq x y z
N VAL A 1 -20.83 -3.46 0.55
CA VAL A 1 -21.09 -2.00 0.60
C VAL A 1 -20.13 -1.32 -0.37
N ALA A 2 -20.64 -0.53 -1.31
CA ALA A 2 -19.81 0.21 -2.26
C ALA A 2 -19.69 1.68 -1.84
N LEU A 3 -18.46 2.22 -1.81
CA LEU A 3 -18.17 3.58 -1.37
C LEU A 3 -17.56 4.41 -2.52
N PRO A 4 -18.31 4.66 -3.61
CA PRO A 4 -17.76 5.22 -4.86
C PRO A 4 -17.28 6.67 -4.74
N LYS A 5 -17.54 7.37 -3.64
CA LYS A 5 -17.06 8.74 -3.40
C LYS A 5 -15.98 8.80 -2.31
N LEU A 6 -15.47 7.65 -1.86
CA LEU A 6 -14.49 7.60 -0.80
C LEU A 6 -13.13 8.06 -1.30
N GLU A 7 -12.73 9.26 -0.88
CA GLU A 7 -11.42 9.85 -1.21
C GLU A 7 -10.42 9.73 -0.07
N ASN A 8 -10.88 9.61 1.16
CA ASN A 8 -10.03 9.56 2.35
C ASN A 8 -10.42 8.33 3.18
N LEU A 9 -9.46 7.43 3.40
CA LEU A 9 -9.65 6.27 4.27
C LEU A 9 -8.60 6.26 5.35
N GLU A 10 -9.08 6.23 6.59
CA GLU A 10 -8.24 6.11 7.78
C GLU A 10 -8.62 4.84 8.55
N LEU A 11 -7.64 3.98 8.79
CA LEU A 11 -7.80 2.75 9.56
C LEU A 11 -6.93 2.83 10.80
N ARG A 12 -7.55 2.81 11.98
CA ARG A 12 -6.88 2.86 13.27
C ARG A 12 -7.09 1.57 14.05
N SER A 13 -5.99 0.96 14.50
CA SER A 13 -5.98 -0.21 15.35
C SER A 13 -6.79 -1.39 14.81
N ILE A 14 -6.91 -1.49 13.48
CA ILE A 14 -7.63 -2.59 12.83
C ILE A 14 -6.79 -3.87 12.92
N ASN A 15 -7.47 -4.97 13.23
CA ASN A 15 -6.86 -6.26 13.47
C ASN A 15 -7.04 -7.22 12.27
N VAL A 16 -6.48 -6.86 11.12
CA VAL A 16 -6.54 -7.67 9.90
C VAL A 16 -5.14 -7.94 9.35
N GLU A 17 -4.95 -9.09 8.72
CA GLU A 17 -3.68 -9.41 8.06
C GLU A 17 -3.51 -8.68 6.73
N ARG A 18 -4.64 -8.44 6.02
CA ARG A 18 -4.72 -7.77 4.73
C ARG A 18 -5.94 -6.85 4.71
N ILE A 19 -5.77 -5.63 4.22
CA ILE A 19 -6.89 -4.67 4.04
C ILE A 19 -7.69 -5.04 2.79
N TRP A 20 -6.97 -5.39 1.71
CA TRP A 20 -7.56 -5.78 0.44
C TRP A 20 -7.27 -7.27 0.21
N GLN A 21 -8.30 -8.11 0.21
CA GLN A 21 -8.12 -9.57 0.08
C GLN A 21 -7.91 -10.00 -1.37
N ASN A 22 -8.55 -9.30 -2.30
CA ASN A 22 -8.44 -9.49 -3.75
C ASN A 22 -8.98 -8.26 -4.50
N GLN A 23 -8.83 -8.26 -5.83
CA GLN A 23 -9.37 -7.22 -6.71
C GLN A 23 -10.88 -6.99 -6.49
N VAL A 24 -11.66 -8.06 -6.37
CA VAL A 24 -13.12 -7.98 -6.23
C VAL A 24 -13.49 -7.25 -4.95
N SER A 25 -12.79 -7.52 -3.84
CA SER A 25 -12.99 -6.84 -2.56
C SER A 25 -12.61 -5.35 -2.63
N ALA A 26 -11.53 -5.01 -3.33
CA ALA A 26 -11.11 -3.62 -3.50
C ALA A 26 -12.11 -2.84 -4.35
N LEU A 27 -12.51 -3.36 -5.51
CA LEU A 27 -13.51 -2.73 -6.38
C LEU A 27 -14.87 -2.62 -5.70
N SER A 28 -15.29 -3.66 -4.98
CA SER A 28 -16.56 -3.64 -4.24
C SER A 28 -16.56 -2.59 -3.13
N CYS A 29 -15.40 -2.25 -2.58
CA CYS A 29 -15.25 -1.21 -1.56
C CYS A 29 -15.22 0.21 -2.17
N GLY A 30 -15.08 0.35 -3.49
CA GLY A 30 -15.11 1.66 -4.18
C GLY A 30 -13.83 2.47 -4.05
N VAL A 31 -12.70 1.83 -3.76
CA VAL A 31 -11.44 2.52 -3.43
C VAL A 31 -10.68 3.06 -4.64
N GLN A 32 -11.26 2.98 -5.85
CA GLN A 32 -10.67 3.60 -7.04
C GLN A 32 -10.53 5.13 -6.95
N ASN A 33 -11.29 5.75 -6.06
CA ASN A 33 -11.32 7.20 -5.88
C ASN A 33 -10.48 7.68 -4.70
N LEU A 34 -9.74 6.78 -4.04
CA LEU A 34 -8.94 7.13 -2.89
C LEU A 34 -7.80 8.10 -3.26
N ILE A 35 -7.70 9.18 -2.51
CA ILE A 35 -6.67 10.21 -2.58
C ILE A 35 -5.74 10.09 -1.36
N HIS A 36 -6.29 9.84 -0.17
CA HIS A 36 -5.53 9.69 1.08
C HIS A 36 -5.81 8.34 1.75
N LEU A 37 -4.74 7.62 2.08
CA LEU A 37 -4.76 6.41 2.89
C LEU A 37 -3.89 6.59 4.12
N THR A 38 -4.47 6.43 5.31
CA THR A 38 -3.74 6.49 6.58
C THR A 38 -3.98 5.22 7.38
N LEU A 39 -2.89 4.56 7.78
CA LEU A 39 -2.91 3.36 8.61
C LEU A 39 -2.18 3.63 9.91
N TYR A 40 -2.85 3.33 11.02
CA TYR A 40 -2.36 3.64 12.35
C TYR A 40 -2.51 2.45 13.27
N LYS A 41 -1.41 1.94 13.81
CA LYS A 41 -1.40 0.85 14.80
C LYS A 41 -2.13 -0.43 14.34
N CYS A 42 -2.13 -0.75 13.05
CA CYS A 42 -2.69 -2.01 12.54
C CYS A 42 -1.71 -3.16 12.82
N ARG A 43 -1.79 -3.73 14.01
CA ARG A 43 -0.73 -4.59 14.58
C ARG A 43 -0.49 -5.92 13.87
N ASN A 44 -1.51 -6.44 13.20
CA ASN A 44 -1.45 -7.73 12.49
C ASN A 44 -1.33 -7.56 10.98
N LEU A 45 -1.22 -6.32 10.48
CA LEU A 45 -1.13 -6.05 9.04
C LEU A 45 0.22 -6.51 8.49
N ARG A 46 0.21 -7.52 7.61
CA ARG A 46 1.42 -8.09 7.01
C ARG A 46 1.77 -7.47 5.67
N CYS A 47 0.76 -7.02 4.91
CA CYS A 47 0.92 -6.31 3.65
C CYS A 47 -0.26 -5.35 3.39
N LEU A 48 -0.01 -4.30 2.63
CA LEU A 48 -1.07 -3.36 2.22
C LEU A 48 -1.71 -3.80 0.91
N PHE A 49 -0.89 -4.01 -0.12
CA PHE A 49 -1.36 -4.28 -1.48
C PHE A 49 -0.85 -5.63 -1.98
N SER A 50 -1.58 -6.20 -2.93
CA SER A 50 -1.08 -7.27 -3.79
C SER A 50 -0.80 -6.73 -5.20
N SER A 51 0.11 -7.36 -5.95
CA SER A 51 0.43 -6.96 -7.31
C SER A 51 -0.79 -7.00 -8.25
N SER A 52 -1.71 -7.96 -8.05
CA SER A 52 -2.96 -8.07 -8.83
C SER A 52 -3.90 -6.87 -8.67
N ILE A 53 -3.91 -6.21 -7.51
CA ILE A 53 -4.72 -5.02 -7.27
C ILE A 53 -4.10 -3.81 -7.96
N LEU A 54 -2.76 -3.72 -7.97
CA LEU A 54 -2.04 -2.60 -8.57
C LEU A 54 -1.96 -2.68 -10.09
N SER A 55 -1.85 -3.88 -10.67
CA SER A 55 -1.87 -4.07 -12.12
C SER A 55 -3.16 -3.56 -12.77
N ASN A 56 -4.25 -3.48 -12.00
CA ASN A 56 -5.55 -3.08 -12.49
C ASN A 56 -5.83 -1.59 -12.27
N SER A 57 -4.78 -0.79 -11.99
CA SER A 57 -4.86 0.68 -11.89
C SER A 57 -5.87 1.19 -10.85
N ILE A 58 -6.12 0.42 -9.79
CA ILE A 58 -7.12 0.78 -8.77
C ILE A 58 -6.69 2.02 -7.98
N PHE A 59 -5.41 2.16 -7.63
CA PHE A 59 -4.92 3.25 -6.79
C PHE A 59 -4.25 4.39 -7.57
N VAL A 60 -4.64 4.63 -8.83
CA VAL A 60 -4.03 5.68 -9.67
C VAL A 60 -4.23 7.10 -9.16
N ARG A 61 -5.28 7.33 -8.35
CA ARG A 61 -5.60 8.63 -7.74
C ARG A 61 -4.95 8.86 -6.38
N LEU A 62 -4.27 7.86 -5.82
CA LEU A 62 -3.69 7.96 -4.49
C LEU A 62 -2.55 8.97 -4.49
N GLN A 63 -2.69 10.03 -3.69
CA GLN A 63 -1.72 11.13 -3.58
C GLN A 63 -0.95 11.10 -2.26
N HIS A 64 -1.54 10.49 -1.23
CA HIS A 64 -0.99 10.51 0.12
C HIS A 64 -1.14 9.14 0.79
N LEU A 65 -0.03 8.62 1.31
CA LEU A 65 0.02 7.37 2.06
C LEU A 65 0.81 7.56 3.36
N GLU A 66 0.16 7.34 4.51
CA GLU A 66 0.84 7.26 5.81
C GLU A 66 0.63 5.90 6.45
N ILE A 67 1.71 5.35 6.99
CA ILE A 67 1.70 4.09 7.73
C ILE A 67 2.48 4.32 9.03
N TRP A 68 1.80 4.16 10.16
CA TRP A 68 2.43 4.29 11.47
C TRP A 68 2.12 3.09 12.37
N GLY A 69 3.17 2.47 12.90
CA GLY A 69 3.06 1.56 14.04
C GLY A 69 2.44 0.21 13.67
N CYS A 70 2.76 -0.29 12.48
CA CYS A 70 2.41 -1.64 12.03
C CYS A 70 3.65 -2.55 12.18
N PRO A 71 3.89 -3.15 13.36
CA PRO A 71 5.15 -3.81 13.69
C PRO A 71 5.44 -5.09 12.89
N VAL A 72 4.41 -5.75 12.36
CA VAL A 72 4.56 -7.00 11.58
C VAL A 72 4.49 -6.79 10.06
N LEU A 73 4.40 -5.53 9.61
CA LEU A 73 4.38 -5.22 8.19
C LEU A 73 5.77 -5.47 7.61
N GLU A 74 5.89 -6.47 6.74
CA GLU A 74 7.17 -6.87 6.13
C GLU A 74 7.41 -6.18 4.79
N GLU A 75 6.34 -6.04 4.00
CA GLU A 75 6.36 -5.45 2.66
C GLU A 75 5.10 -4.60 2.45
N ILE A 76 5.22 -3.50 1.69
CA ILE A 76 4.04 -2.72 1.31
C ILE A 76 3.21 -3.46 0.26
N ILE A 77 3.90 -4.14 -0.68
CA ILE A 77 3.29 -4.84 -1.81
C ILE A 77 3.79 -6.28 -1.83
N ILE A 78 2.87 -7.24 -1.81
CA ILE A 78 3.18 -8.66 -2.08
C ILE A 78 2.93 -8.98 -3.55
N VAL A 79 3.85 -9.70 -4.19
CA VAL A 79 3.69 -10.18 -5.57
C VAL A 79 2.99 -11.54 -5.58
N ASP A 80 1.83 -11.59 -6.25
CA ASP A 80 1.08 -12.84 -6.44
C ASP A 80 1.81 -13.74 -7.46
N GLN A 81 1.97 -15.03 -7.12
CA GLN A 81 2.82 -15.99 -7.86
C GLN A 81 2.32 -16.31 -9.29
N GLU A 82 1.04 -16.06 -9.60
CA GLU A 82 0.42 -16.52 -10.85
C GLU A 82 0.66 -15.61 -12.06
N LYS A 83 1.23 -14.41 -11.90
CA LYS A 83 1.45 -13.47 -13.01
C LYS A 83 2.89 -12.99 -13.05
N ARG A 84 3.74 -13.83 -13.64
CA ARG A 84 5.13 -13.53 -14.05
C ARG A 84 5.20 -12.56 -15.23
N ASN A 85 4.24 -11.65 -15.36
CA ASN A 85 4.26 -10.62 -16.39
C ASN A 85 4.96 -9.39 -15.81
N ASN A 86 5.86 -8.81 -16.59
CA ASN A 86 6.65 -7.59 -16.35
C ASN A 86 5.77 -6.33 -16.12
N ASN A 87 4.81 -6.40 -15.21
CA ASN A 87 3.83 -5.36 -14.95
C ASN A 87 4.45 -4.37 -13.97
N ILE A 88 5.05 -3.31 -14.51
CA ILE A 88 5.49 -2.13 -13.75
C ILE A 88 4.33 -1.67 -12.86
N VAL A 89 4.54 -1.76 -11.55
CA VAL A 89 3.61 -1.31 -10.53
C VAL A 89 3.88 0.17 -10.28
N MET A 90 2.91 1.03 -10.55
CA MET A 90 3.10 2.48 -10.43
C MET A 90 2.07 3.09 -9.50
N PHE A 91 2.52 4.04 -8.69
CA PHE A 91 1.66 5.01 -8.02
C PHE A 91 1.83 6.36 -8.72
N PRO A 92 1.12 6.60 -9.83
CA PRO A 92 1.42 7.71 -10.73
C PRO A 92 1.20 9.08 -10.09
N GLN A 93 0.29 9.18 -9.12
CA GLN A 93 -0.05 10.44 -8.46
C GLN A 93 0.42 10.55 -7.01
N LEU A 94 1.12 9.54 -6.46
CA LEU A 94 1.56 9.56 -5.07
C LEU A 94 2.62 10.64 -4.88
N GLN A 95 2.28 11.67 -4.09
CA GLN A 95 3.12 12.83 -3.82
C GLN A 95 3.76 12.79 -2.45
N TYR A 96 3.10 12.15 -1.48
CA TYR A 96 3.56 12.05 -0.10
C TYR A 96 3.49 10.60 0.40
N LEU A 97 4.62 10.10 0.90
CA LEU A 97 4.72 8.81 1.55
C LEU A 97 5.40 8.95 2.91
N LYS A 98 4.73 8.50 3.96
CA LYS A 98 5.24 8.50 5.32
C LYS A 98 5.19 7.11 5.93
N MET A 99 6.34 6.68 6.43
CA MET A 99 6.52 5.41 7.11
C MET A 99 7.15 5.66 8.47
N TYR A 100 6.43 5.27 9.52
CA TYR A 100 6.87 5.47 10.89
C TYR A 100 6.77 4.19 11.70
N ASP A 101 7.82 3.88 12.44
CA ASP A 101 7.79 2.81 13.45
C ASP A 101 7.33 1.45 12.88
N LEU A 102 7.89 1.08 11.73
CA LEU A 102 7.61 -0.18 11.03
C LEU A 102 8.79 -1.13 11.22
N LYS A 103 8.74 -1.95 12.27
CA LYS A 103 9.90 -2.70 12.76
C LYS A 103 10.43 -3.73 11.76
N LYS A 104 9.52 -4.47 11.12
CA LYS A 104 9.85 -5.56 10.18
C LYS A 104 9.82 -5.14 8.71
N LEU A 105 9.61 -3.86 8.41
CA LEU A 105 9.49 -3.43 7.02
C LEU A 105 10.88 -3.48 6.38
N THR A 106 11.08 -4.40 5.44
CA THR A 106 12.39 -4.61 4.79
C THR A 106 12.51 -3.83 3.48
N SER A 107 11.44 -3.77 2.69
CA SER A 107 11.43 -3.13 1.38
C SER A 107 10.01 -2.72 0.95
N PHE A 108 9.90 -2.03 -0.19
CA PHE A 108 8.59 -1.82 -0.82
C PHE A 108 7.99 -3.12 -1.39
N CYS A 109 8.86 -4.01 -1.89
CA CYS A 109 8.56 -5.31 -2.48
C CYS A 109 9.88 -6.06 -2.73
N THR A 110 9.98 -7.33 -2.32
CA THR A 110 11.23 -8.11 -2.38
C THR A 110 11.43 -8.90 -3.66
N ARG A 111 10.36 -9.21 -4.41
CA ARG A 111 10.43 -10.20 -5.50
C ARG A 111 10.84 -9.68 -6.87
N ASP A 112 10.89 -8.37 -7.10
CA ASP A 112 11.53 -7.76 -8.28
C ASP A 112 11.55 -6.22 -8.13
N VAL A 113 12.73 -5.67 -7.81
CA VAL A 113 12.92 -4.26 -7.40
C VAL A 113 12.77 -3.27 -8.57
N HIS A 114 12.81 -3.74 -9.82
CA HIS A 114 12.77 -2.87 -11.01
C HIS A 114 11.36 -2.50 -11.48
N ILE A 115 10.35 -2.88 -10.71
CA ILE A 115 8.94 -2.82 -11.12
C ILE A 115 8.20 -1.65 -10.46
N ILE A 116 8.61 -1.18 -9.28
CA ILE A 116 7.87 -0.14 -8.56
C ILE A 116 8.37 1.26 -8.91
N LYS A 117 7.47 2.13 -9.38
CA LYS A 117 7.77 3.54 -9.64
C LYS A 117 6.81 4.48 -8.92
N PHE A 118 7.38 5.55 -8.39
CA PHE A 118 6.66 6.66 -7.77
C PHE A 118 6.97 7.98 -8.52
N PRO A 119 6.52 8.13 -9.79
CA PRO A 119 6.95 9.21 -10.66
C PRO A 119 6.58 10.62 -10.17
N SER A 120 5.58 10.75 -9.29
CA SER A 120 5.13 12.02 -8.74
C SER A 120 5.54 12.26 -7.28
N LEU A 121 6.38 11.40 -6.69
CA LEU A 121 6.72 11.49 -5.27
C LEU A 121 7.58 12.72 -4.99
N ARG A 122 7.07 13.60 -4.13
CA ARG A 122 7.75 14.86 -3.74
C ARG A 122 8.31 14.80 -2.34
N LYS A 123 7.72 13.99 -1.48
CA LYS A 123 8.07 13.89 -0.06
C LYS A 123 8.03 12.44 0.38
N LEU A 124 9.19 11.95 0.83
CA LEU A 124 9.36 10.65 1.45
C LEU A 124 9.86 10.88 2.88
N TRP A 125 9.17 10.33 3.86
CA TRP A 125 9.59 10.37 5.25
C TRP A 125 9.61 8.96 5.84
N ILE A 126 10.78 8.52 6.27
CA ILE A 126 11.00 7.20 6.86
C ILE A 126 11.70 7.41 8.19
N SER A 127 11.10 6.90 9.26
CA SER A 127 11.69 7.01 10.60
C SER A 127 11.31 5.81 11.45
N ARG A 128 12.26 5.31 12.25
CA ARG A 128 12.09 4.14 13.12
C ARG A 128 11.70 2.85 12.37
N CYS A 129 12.20 2.68 11.14
CA CYS A 129 12.09 1.46 10.34
C CYS A 129 13.48 0.81 10.23
N PRO A 130 13.94 0.05 11.24
CA PRO A 130 15.32 -0.42 11.34
C PRO A 130 15.72 -1.45 10.27
N GLU A 131 14.76 -2.18 9.72
CA GLU A 131 15.01 -3.21 8.69
C GLU A 131 14.89 -2.67 7.26
N PHE A 132 14.47 -1.41 7.08
CA PHE A 132 14.19 -0.84 5.76
C PHE A 132 15.50 -0.47 5.03
N MET A 133 15.81 -1.19 3.95
CA MET A 133 16.98 -0.99 3.08
C MET A 133 16.65 -1.16 1.60
#